data_AF-A0A9J9FU97-F1
#
_entry.id   AF-A0A9J9FU97-F1
#
_cell.length_a   1.000
_cell.length_b   1.000
_cell.length_c   1.000
_cell.angle_alpha   90.00
_cell.angle_beta   90.00
_cell.angle_gamma   90.00
#
_symmetry.space_group_name_H-M   'P 1'
#
loop_
_entity.id
_entity.type
_entity.pdbx_description
1 polymer ?
#
loop_
_entity_poly.entity_id
_entity_poly.type
_entity_poly.pdbx_seq_one_letter_code
_entity_poly.pdbx_strand_id
1 'polypeptide(L)'
;MSAPMHPTMQQLADSVGVSRRLMFQAAAVHRYGCPELVKAAHDGLLAMKHCETLAKALPHDEQREFLAEVPTMSNRQRHDLLAILKGDMLYRARAAKEVR
;
A
#
# COMPACT_ATOMS: atom_id res chain seq x y z
N MET A 1 32.44 -11.42 -18.77
CA MET A 1 32.04 -10.22 -18.00
C MET A 1 30.64 -10.49 -17.46
N SER A 2 30.51 -10.71 -16.15
CA SER A 2 29.20 -10.95 -15.53
C SER A 2 28.51 -9.60 -15.29
N ALA A 3 27.28 -9.44 -15.77
CA ALA A 3 26.48 -8.24 -15.54
C ALA A 3 26.30 -8.00 -14.03
N PRO A 4 26.20 -6.74 -13.57
CA PRO A 4 25.84 -6.46 -12.19
C PRO A 4 24.43 -7.02 -11.94
N MET A 5 24.35 -8.13 -11.22
CA MET A 5 23.09 -8.69 -10.76
C MET A 5 22.50 -7.71 -9.76
N HIS A 6 21.49 -6.93 -10.18
CA HIS A 6 20.71 -6.14 -9.23
C HIS A 6 20.20 -7.07 -8.14
N PRO A 7 20.36 -6.71 -6.85
CA PRO A 7 19.91 -7.56 -5.77
C PRO A 7 18.41 -7.80 -5.92
N THR A 8 18.02 -9.07 -5.85
CA THR A 8 16.61 -9.45 -5.90
C THR A 8 15.87 -8.86 -4.69
N MET A 9 14.57 -8.65 -4.81
CA MET A 9 13.73 -8.21 -3.67
C MET A 9 13.83 -9.15 -2.45
N GLN A 10 14.20 -10.43 -2.66
CA GLN A 10 14.47 -11.35 -1.56
C GLN A 10 15.76 -10.97 -0.82
N GLN A 11 16.86 -10.76 -1.56
CA GLN A 11 18.14 -10.37 -0.96
C GLN A 11 18.06 -9.02 -0.23
N LEU A 12 17.29 -8.06 -0.77
CA LEU A 12 17.04 -6.79 -0.11
C LEU A 12 16.20 -6.94 1.17
N ALA A 13 15.23 -7.85 1.17
CA ALA A 13 14.41 -8.12 2.34
C ALA A 13 15.25 -8.80 3.45
N ASP A 14 16.09 -9.78 3.06
CA ASP A 14 17.00 -10.47 3.96
C ASP A 14 18.04 -9.50 4.57
N SER A 15 18.57 -8.55 3.79
CA SER A 15 19.59 -7.60 4.27
C SER A 15 19.07 -6.62 5.32
N VAL A 16 17.76 -6.37 5.38
CA VAL A 16 17.12 -5.48 6.37
C VAL A 16 16.24 -6.25 7.37
N GLY A 17 16.26 -7.59 7.33
CA GLY A 17 15.55 -8.44 8.28
C GLY A 17 14.02 -8.38 8.17
N VAL A 18 13.47 -8.11 6.99
CA VAL A 18 12.02 -8.06 6.74
C VAL A 18 11.56 -9.15 5.81
N SER A 19 10.25 -9.43 5.79
CA SER A 19 9.70 -10.35 4.80
C SER A 19 9.74 -9.75 3.40
N ARG A 20 10.00 -10.58 2.38
CA ARG A 20 9.89 -10.19 0.96
C ARG A 20 8.53 -9.57 0.63
N ARG A 21 7.47 -10.06 1.29
CA ARG A 21 6.13 -9.49 1.17
C ARG A 21 6.13 -8.03 1.60
N LEU A 22 6.61 -7.72 2.80
CA LEU A 22 6.66 -6.35 3.33
C LEU A 22 7.44 -5.44 2.38
N MET A 23 8.53 -5.92 1.80
CA MET A 23 9.33 -5.16 0.84
C MET A 23 8.54 -4.76 -0.41
N PHE A 24 7.73 -5.66 -0.96
CA PHE A 24 6.83 -5.31 -2.07
C PHE A 24 5.73 -4.33 -1.67
N GLN A 25 5.20 -4.44 -0.44
CA GLN A 25 4.18 -3.52 0.04
C GLN A 25 4.75 -2.11 0.19
N ALA A 26 5.91 -1.98 0.82
CA ALA A 26 6.61 -0.71 0.94
C ALA A 26 6.95 -0.11 -0.42
N ALA A 27 7.44 -0.93 -1.37
CA ALA A 27 7.72 -0.47 -2.73
C ALA A 27 6.45 0.02 -3.46
N ALA A 28 5.31 -0.64 -3.27
CA ALA A 28 4.04 -0.19 -3.83
C ALA A 28 3.57 1.13 -3.22
N VAL A 29 3.68 1.29 -1.89
CA VAL A 29 3.35 2.56 -1.21
C VAL A 29 4.25 3.68 -1.70
N HIS A 30 5.54 3.44 -1.85
CA HIS A 30 6.48 4.43 -2.37
C HIS A 30 6.20 4.79 -3.85
N ARG A 31 5.65 3.87 -4.64
CA ARG A 31 5.38 4.09 -6.06
C ARG A 31 4.05 4.79 -6.35
N TYR A 32 3.00 4.46 -5.59
CA TYR A 32 1.63 4.89 -5.88
C TYR A 32 1.00 5.74 -4.76
N GLY A 33 1.69 5.88 -3.62
CA GLY A 33 1.23 6.68 -2.50
C GLY A 33 1.60 8.15 -2.66
N CYS A 34 0.73 9.03 -2.20
CA CYS A 34 1.07 10.42 -1.98
C CYS A 34 2.12 10.56 -0.85
N PRO A 35 2.88 11.67 -0.78
CA PRO A 35 3.89 11.88 0.26
C PRO A 35 3.37 11.70 1.68
N GLU A 36 2.12 12.10 1.93
CA GLU A 36 1.45 11.96 3.22
C GLU A 36 1.19 10.50 3.58
N LEU A 37 0.86 9.65 2.60
CA LEU A 37 0.67 8.22 2.79
C LEU A 37 1.99 7.49 3.05
N VAL A 38 3.05 7.89 2.35
CA VAL A 38 4.41 7.36 2.59
C VAL A 38 4.85 7.72 4.01
N LYS A 39 4.62 8.97 4.43
CA LYS A 39 4.90 9.41 5.81
C LYS A 39 4.09 8.63 6.84
N ALA A 40 2.78 8.46 6.62
CA ALA A 40 1.92 7.68 7.51
C ALA A 40 2.36 6.21 7.63
N ALA A 41 2.91 5.63 6.57
CA ALA A 41 3.49 4.29 6.59
C ALA A 41 4.80 4.22 7.39
N HIS A 42 5.66 5.24 7.29
CA HIS A 42 6.88 5.35 8.09
C HIS A 42 6.59 5.59 9.58
N ASP A 43 5.62 6.45 9.89
CA ASP A 43 5.23 6.79 11.25
C ASP A 43 4.42 5.67 11.94
N GLY A 44 4.09 4.59 11.21
CA GLY A 44 3.33 3.46 11.73
C GLY A 44 1.86 3.78 12.04
N LEU A 45 1.32 4.86 11.49
CA LEU A 45 -0.07 5.30 11.71
C LEU A 45 -1.08 4.27 11.19
N LEU A 46 -0.72 3.58 10.11
CA LEU A 46 -1.47 2.49 9.50
C LEU A 46 -0.53 1.32 9.22
N ALA A 47 -1.04 0.09 9.32
CA ALA A 47 -0.26 -1.07 8.92
C ALA A 47 0.12 -0.98 7.43
N MET A 48 1.34 -1.38 7.07
CA MET A 48 1.87 -1.26 5.70
C MET A 48 0.96 -1.88 4.62
N LYS A 49 0.26 -2.98 4.94
CA LYS A 49 -0.75 -3.60 4.08
C LYS A 49 -1.91 -2.65 3.75
N HIS A 50 -2.33 -1.83 4.70
CA HIS A 50 -3.41 -0.86 4.50
C HIS A 50 -2.91 0.33 3.68
N CYS A 51 -1.69 0.81 3.92
CA CYS A 51 -1.06 1.81 3.06
C CYS A 51 -0.95 1.29 1.61
N GLU A 52 -0.54 0.04 1.41
CA GLU A 52 -0.49 -0.59 0.07
C GLU A 52 -1.87 -0.62 -0.59
N THR A 53 -2.91 -0.95 0.20
CA THR A 53 -4.29 -1.02 -0.27
C THR A 53 -4.76 0.35 -0.74
N LEU A 54 -4.54 1.40 0.08
CA LEU A 54 -4.90 2.77 -0.25
C LEU A 54 -4.15 3.29 -1.48
N ALA A 55 -2.83 3.07 -1.52
CA ALA A 55 -1.97 3.51 -2.61
C ALA A 55 -2.41 2.93 -3.97
N LYS A 56 -2.94 1.70 -3.99
CA LYS A 56 -3.44 1.05 -5.22
C LYS A 56 -4.90 1.35 -5.54
N ALA A 57 -5.71 1.68 -4.54
CA ALA A 57 -7.15 1.84 -4.67
C ALA A 57 -7.56 3.26 -5.05
N LEU A 58 -6.86 4.25 -4.51
CA LEU A 58 -7.28 5.64 -4.48
C LEU A 58 -6.28 6.55 -5.22
N PRO A 59 -6.75 7.60 -5.93
CA PRO A 59 -5.89 8.67 -6.40
C PRO A 59 -5.32 9.47 -5.22
N HIS A 60 -4.26 10.24 -5.45
CA HIS A 60 -3.54 10.96 -4.39
C HIS A 60 -4.42 11.91 -3.56
N ASP A 61 -5.41 12.56 -4.17
CA ASP A 61 -6.30 13.49 -3.48
C ASP A 61 -7.21 12.75 -2.49
N GLU A 62 -7.84 11.66 -2.91
CA GLU A 62 -8.65 10.79 -2.04
C GLU A 62 -7.79 10.12 -0.95
N GLN A 63 -6.52 9.78 -1.23
CA GLN A 63 -5.60 9.29 -0.20
C GLN A 63 -5.37 10.34 0.90
N ARG A 64 -5.24 11.62 0.53
CA ARG A 64 -5.04 12.72 1.48
C ARG A 64 -6.28 12.99 2.31
N GLU A 65 -7.46 13.00 1.69
CA GLU A 65 -8.74 13.13 2.39
C GLU A 65 -8.91 12.01 3.42
N PHE A 66 -8.65 10.76 3.04
CA PHE A 66 -8.68 9.63 3.97
C PHE A 66 -7.74 9.84 5.16
N LEU A 67 -6.48 10.22 4.90
CA LEU A 67 -5.48 10.42 5.96
C LEU A 67 -5.85 11.57 6.90
N ALA A 68 -6.52 12.61 6.42
CA ALA A 68 -7.00 13.71 7.26
C ALA A 68 -8.08 13.26 8.26
N GLU A 69 -8.89 12.27 7.89
CA GLU A 69 -9.94 11.71 8.75
C GLU A 69 -9.44 10.58 9.67
N VAL A 70 -8.33 9.92 9.37
CA VAL A 70 -7.78 8.81 10.18
C VAL A 70 -7.68 9.11 11.70
N PRO A 71 -7.26 10.32 12.15
CA PRO A 71 -7.20 10.66 13.57
C PRO A 71 -8.57 10.77 14.26
N THR A 72 -9.63 11.07 13.52
CA THR A 72 -10.98 11.25 14.06
C THR A 72 -11.80 9.96 14.02
N MET A 73 -11.36 8.97 13.24
CA MET A 73 -12.01 7.66 13.15
C MET A 73 -11.71 6.76 14.35
N SER A 74 -12.74 6.06 14.83
CA SER A 74 -12.55 4.89 15.67
C SER A 74 -11.87 3.75 14.90
N ASN A 75 -11.24 2.82 15.63
CA ASN A 75 -10.62 1.63 15.03
C ASN A 75 -11.59 0.82 14.17
N ARG A 76 -12.88 0.78 14.53
CA ARG A 76 -13.92 0.07 13.77
C ARG A 76 -14.24 0.77 12.45
N GLN A 77 -14.41 2.10 12.46
CA GLN A 77 -14.65 2.87 11.23
C GLN A 77 -13.48 2.73 10.26
N ARG A 78 -12.24 2.81 10.78
CA ARG A 78 -11.04 2.60 9.97
C ARG A 78 -11.02 1.20 9.34
N HIS A 79 -11.35 0.17 10.11
CA HIS A 79 -11.43 -1.20 9.60
C HIS A 79 -12.49 -1.37 8.51
N ASP A 80 -13.70 -0.85 8.73
CA ASP A 80 -14.83 -1.00 7.81
C ASP A 80 -14.58 -0.29 6.49
N LEU A 81 -14.02 0.93 6.51
CA LEU A 81 -13.60 1.66 5.31
C LEU A 81 -12.52 0.90 4.52
N LEU A 82 -11.53 0.35 5.22
CA LEU A 82 -10.48 -0.46 4.57
C LEU A 82 -11.05 -1.75 3.96
N ALA A 83 -12.09 -2.33 4.55
CA ALA A 83 -12.78 -3.51 4.01
C ALA A 83 -13.55 -3.17 2.73
N ILE A 84 -14.25 -2.03 2.71
CA ILE A 84 -14.98 -1.51 1.54
C ILE A 84 -14.01 -1.25 0.39
N LEU A 85 -12.95 -0.47 0.64
CA LEU A 85 -11.94 -0.13 -0.38
C LEU A 85 -11.27 -1.36 -1.00
N LYS A 86 -11.04 -2.39 -0.17
CA LYS A 86 -10.51 -3.68 -0.65
C LYS A 86 -11.52 -4.42 -1.52
N GLY A 87 -12.81 -4.37 -1.17
CA GLY A 87 -13.90 -4.91 -1.98
C GLY A 87 -13.97 -4.25 -3.36
N ASP A 88 -13.93 -2.93 -3.40
CA ASP A 88 -13.96 -2.15 -4.65
C ASP A 88 -12.76 -2.45 -5.55
N MET A 89 -11.56 -2.58 -4.98
CA MET A 89 -10.38 -3.00 -5.74
C MET A 89 -10.54 -4.40 -6.34
N LEU A 90 -11.07 -5.36 -5.59
CA LEU A 90 -11.29 -6.72 -6.10
C LEU A 90 -12.33 -6.72 -7.22
N TYR A 91 -13.38 -5.91 -7.09
CA TYR A 91 -14.39 -5.73 -8.14
C TYR A 91 -13.77 -5.12 -9.41
N ARG A 92 -13.06 -3.99 -9.29
CA ARG A 92 -12.38 -3.32 -10.42
C ARG A 92 -11.36 -4.24 -11.10
N ALA A 93 -10.58 -4.99 -10.33
CA ALA A 93 -9.60 -5.94 -10.87
C ALA A 93 -10.24 -7.13 -11.60
N ARG A 94 -11.45 -7.54 -11.19
CA ARG A 94 -12.23 -8.58 -11.88
C ARG A 94 -12.82 -8.04 -13.18
N ALA A 95 -13.44 -6.87 -13.15
CA ALA A 95 -13.98 -6.22 -14.34
C ALA A 95 -12.90 -5.99 -15.41
N ALA A 96 -11.69 -5.56 -15.02
CA ALA A 96 -10.57 -5.37 -15.94
C ALA A 96 -10.08 -6.68 -16.62
N LYS A 97 -10.34 -7.85 -16.01
CA LYS A 97 -10.01 -9.16 -16.61
C LYS A 97 -11.09 -9.67 -17.56
N GLU A 98 -12.34 -9.24 -17.38
CA GLU A 98 -13.47 -9.63 -18.23
C GLU A 98 -13.52 -8.83 -19.55
N VAL A 99 -12.85 -7.68 -19.61
CA VAL A 99 -12.75 -6.82 -20.81
C VAL A 99 -11.56 -7.21 -21.71
N ARG A 100 -10.84 -8.29 -21.41
CA ARG A 100 -9.62 -8.72 -22.11
C ARG A 100 -9.79 -10.07 -22.78
#